data_AF-A0A1G1VZW4-F1
#
_entry.id   AF-A0A1G1VZW4-F1
#
_cell.length_a   1.000
_cell.length_b   1.000
_cell.length_c   1.000
_cell.angle_alpha   90.00
_cell.angle_beta   90.00
_cell.angle_gamma   90.00
#
_symmetry.space_group_name_H-M   'P 1'
#
loop_
_entity.id
_entity.type
_entity.pdbx_description
1 polymer ?
#
loop_
_entity_poly.entity_id
_entity_poly.type
_entity_poly.pdbx_seq_one_letter_code
_entity_poly.pdbx_strand_id
1 'polypeptide(L)'
;MGREIKYIFDNSNLNESYSGVTTPLTYSFAKRAYERVYINFCKLLGVSNKDMKLNSDLFPNMLEYLGGRMYYNLINWYRLVALLPGYKFNRKFLEQMMGVDREHFYQPARKSNPIEKSVDFLNFMYRIFKVASSFLLMKLLVRRFNKDFDEKFSYLNRVNFTSKKDKELVKFYENFENKLTKDFSIPIVNDFAVMVSVGVLKTLASKWLDDKAGSEASYLISGGIGLKSSEPGKAIQEIVRAINTNPKPKRLFSSETPEKILSTLTSDNSFSEIKRKVYHYIENYGSRMPGELKLESISFQDNPLVLIKILKNSLNNKVQVTKKFPKVAVEKEFNKLSWIKKRVFNIALKWAQSSIAMREETRFKRTLIFGLARRVFKEFGERLRSQDRLGNADEVFYLTVDEIFGYFRNKGEQEFSFSKVVQTRKRLNEVWKNIDLPRRITTDLTPEEYDKDLLAAGDEGLRLKSNKVKVLGQLASLGNFGSVVIAESLVVVDFDPNKDYTDKILVTKQTDPGWTIIFPSLRGLVVERGGALSHAAIVAREFGIPCIINATGATKLIPNETEIKMNLKQGAVTLNG
;
A
#
# COMPACT_ATOMS: atom_id res chain seq x y z
N MET A 1 -38.74 -7.75 4.65
CA MET A 1 -37.53 -8.35 5.27
C MET A 1 -36.46 -8.41 4.18
N GLY A 2 -35.39 -7.63 4.31
CA GLY A 2 -34.28 -7.70 3.35
C GLY A 2 -33.53 -9.03 3.53
N ARG A 3 -33.19 -9.71 2.42
CA ARG A 3 -32.35 -10.92 2.45
C ARG A 3 -31.06 -10.65 3.21
N GLU A 4 -30.66 -11.59 4.05
CA GLU A 4 -29.40 -11.54 4.79
C GLU A 4 -28.25 -11.75 3.80
N ILE A 5 -27.59 -10.65 3.43
CA ILE A 5 -26.45 -10.64 2.50
C ILE A 5 -25.35 -11.56 3.05
N LYS A 6 -24.94 -12.56 2.26
CA LYS A 6 -23.96 -13.55 2.70
C LYS A 6 -22.51 -13.09 2.57
N TYR A 7 -22.17 -12.28 1.56
CA TYR A 7 -20.81 -11.80 1.32
C TYR A 7 -20.72 -10.30 1.07
N ILE A 8 -19.72 -9.67 1.71
CA ILE A 8 -19.40 -8.26 1.54
C ILE A 8 -17.90 -8.15 1.33
N PHE A 9 -17.52 -7.84 0.10
CA PHE A 9 -16.13 -7.71 -0.33
C PHE A 9 -15.78 -6.25 -0.56
N ASP A 10 -14.63 -5.80 -0.06
CA ASP A 10 -14.18 -4.41 -0.23
C ASP A 10 -12.67 -4.32 -0.51
N ASN A 11 -12.27 -3.54 -1.52
CA ASN A 11 -10.86 -3.33 -1.85
C ASN A 11 -10.42 -1.87 -1.77
N SER A 12 -11.18 -0.99 -1.11
CA SER A 12 -10.93 0.45 -1.09
C SER A 12 -9.56 0.82 -0.51
N ASN A 13 -9.16 0.16 0.58
CA ASN A 13 -7.81 0.32 1.15
C ASN A 13 -6.81 -0.70 0.59
N LEU A 14 -7.25 -1.93 0.30
CA LEU A 14 -6.39 -3.02 -0.16
C LEU A 14 -5.73 -2.71 -1.51
N ASN A 15 -6.44 -1.99 -2.38
CA ASN A 15 -5.95 -1.53 -3.68
C ASN A 15 -4.71 -0.62 -3.60
N GLU A 16 -4.51 0.13 -2.50
CA GLU A 16 -3.28 0.92 -2.29
C GLU A 16 -2.05 0.01 -2.14
N SER A 17 -2.24 -1.21 -1.67
CA SER A 17 -1.20 -2.22 -1.46
C SER A 17 -1.08 -3.17 -2.66
N TYR A 18 -2.21 -3.56 -3.23
CA TYR A 18 -2.31 -4.53 -4.31
C TYR A 18 -3.13 -3.94 -5.45
N SER A 19 -2.49 -3.09 -6.24
CA SER A 19 -3.14 -2.33 -7.30
C SER A 19 -3.43 -3.18 -8.55
N GLY A 20 -4.57 -2.87 -9.18
CA GLY A 20 -5.00 -3.50 -10.42
C GLY A 20 -5.20 -5.01 -10.27
N VAL A 21 -5.05 -5.73 -11.38
CA VAL A 21 -5.05 -7.20 -11.39
C VAL A 21 -3.75 -7.71 -10.77
N THR A 22 -3.86 -8.67 -9.86
CA THR A 22 -2.73 -9.38 -9.25
C THR A 22 -2.62 -10.80 -9.77
N THR A 23 -1.52 -11.47 -9.46
CA THR A 23 -1.35 -12.89 -9.79
C THR A 23 -1.76 -13.83 -8.65
N PRO A 24 -2.11 -15.09 -8.95
CA PRO A 24 -2.41 -16.11 -7.93
C PRO A 24 -1.29 -16.31 -6.90
N LEU A 25 -0.02 -16.15 -7.29
CA LEU A 25 1.08 -16.28 -6.34
C LEU A 25 1.03 -15.17 -5.30
N THR A 26 0.83 -13.93 -5.74
CA THR A 26 0.68 -12.78 -4.84
C THR A 26 -0.52 -12.95 -3.91
N TYR A 27 -1.67 -13.38 -4.43
CA TYR A 27 -2.85 -13.64 -3.60
C TYR A 27 -2.61 -14.73 -2.56
N SER A 28 -2.12 -15.91 -2.97
CA SER A 28 -1.88 -17.03 -2.06
C SER A 28 -0.81 -16.72 -1.02
N PHE A 29 0.23 -15.96 -1.39
CA PHE A 29 1.21 -15.41 -0.45
C PHE A 29 0.56 -14.48 0.58
N ALA A 30 -0.20 -13.48 0.11
CA ALA A 30 -0.86 -12.51 0.97
C ALA A 30 -1.86 -13.18 1.92
N LYS A 31 -2.67 -14.13 1.44
CA LYS A 31 -3.64 -14.90 2.23
C LYS A 31 -2.99 -15.58 3.43
N ARG A 32 -1.89 -16.31 3.20
CA ARG A 32 -1.12 -16.99 4.26
C ARG A 32 -0.51 -16.01 5.25
N ALA A 33 -0.01 -14.87 4.77
CA ALA A 33 0.55 -13.84 5.63
C ALA A 33 -0.52 -13.21 6.53
N TYR A 34 -1.68 -12.86 5.98
CA TYR A 34 -2.81 -12.29 6.72
C TYR A 34 -3.29 -13.24 7.81
N GLU A 35 -3.53 -14.51 7.48
CA GLU A 35 -3.96 -15.52 8.43
C GLU A 35 -3.06 -15.55 9.67
N ARG A 36 -1.74 -15.72 9.47
CA ARG A 36 -0.77 -15.83 10.57
C ARG A 36 -0.63 -14.55 11.37
N VAL A 37 -0.54 -13.41 10.70
CA VAL A 37 -0.37 -12.12 11.34
C VAL A 37 -1.56 -11.78 12.24
N TYR A 38 -2.78 -12.02 11.77
CA TYR A 38 -3.99 -11.74 12.57
C TYR A 38 -4.19 -12.73 13.72
N ILE A 39 -3.77 -13.99 13.56
CA ILE A 39 -3.71 -14.94 14.67
C ILE A 39 -2.80 -14.41 15.79
N ASN A 40 -1.59 -13.96 15.43
CA ASN A 40 -0.61 -13.46 16.40
C ASN A 40 -1.02 -12.12 17.01
N PHE A 41 -1.66 -11.24 16.22
CA PHE A 41 -2.24 -10.00 16.69
C PHE A 41 -3.30 -10.23 17.78
N CYS A 42 -4.26 -11.13 17.56
CA CYS A 42 -5.28 -11.46 18.56
C CYS A 42 -4.65 -12.04 19.84
N LYS A 43 -3.68 -12.94 19.72
CA LYS A 43 -2.93 -13.47 20.87
C LYS A 43 -2.22 -12.36 21.64
N LEU A 44 -1.55 -11.44 20.95
CA LEU A 44 -0.83 -10.33 21.55
C LEU A 44 -1.77 -9.40 22.34
N LEU A 45 -3.00 -9.20 21.86
CA LEU A 45 -4.01 -8.37 22.51
C LEU A 45 -4.86 -9.11 23.57
N GLY A 46 -4.53 -10.37 23.87
CA GLY A 46 -5.17 -11.12 24.96
C GLY A 46 -6.50 -11.78 24.60
N VAL A 47 -6.73 -12.09 23.31
CA VAL A 47 -7.85 -12.94 22.91
C VAL A 47 -7.57 -14.38 23.37
N SER A 48 -8.55 -15.02 24.01
CA SER A 48 -8.38 -16.34 24.61
C SER A 48 -8.24 -17.43 23.54
N ASN A 49 -7.53 -18.52 23.85
CA ASN A 49 -7.42 -19.67 22.93
C ASN A 49 -8.80 -20.27 22.58
N LYS A 50 -9.76 -20.22 23.51
CA LYS A 50 -11.14 -20.67 23.28
C LYS A 50 -11.81 -19.82 22.19
N ASP A 51 -11.74 -18.49 22.32
CA ASP A 51 -12.34 -17.58 21.34
C ASP A 51 -11.63 -17.67 19.98
N MET A 52 -10.31 -17.85 19.98
CA MET A 52 -9.53 -18.10 18.77
C MET A 52 -9.99 -19.37 18.05
N LYS A 53 -10.22 -20.46 18.78
CA LYS A 53 -10.69 -21.74 18.20
C LYS A 53 -12.10 -21.61 17.61
N LEU A 54 -13.00 -20.95 18.33
CA LEU A 54 -14.39 -20.69 17.89
C LEU A 54 -14.47 -19.82 16.63
N ASN A 55 -13.43 -19.03 16.35
CA ASN A 55 -13.36 -18.12 15.21
C ASN A 55 -12.25 -18.51 14.23
N SER A 56 -11.78 -19.76 14.28
CA SER A 56 -10.61 -20.20 13.49
C SER A 56 -10.82 -20.10 11.98
N ASP A 57 -12.05 -20.20 11.52
CA ASP A 57 -12.47 -20.08 10.13
C ASP A 57 -12.30 -18.66 9.56
N LEU A 58 -12.28 -17.61 10.39
CA LEU A 58 -12.17 -16.24 9.87
C LEU A 58 -10.79 -15.93 9.33
N PHE A 59 -9.72 -16.45 9.96
CA PHE A 59 -8.34 -16.07 9.66
C PHE A 59 -7.87 -16.42 8.24
N PRO A 60 -8.12 -17.63 7.70
CA PRO A 60 -7.79 -17.93 6.31
C PRO A 60 -8.72 -17.20 5.32
N ASN A 61 -9.88 -16.71 5.76
CA ASN A 61 -10.92 -16.10 4.92
C ASN A 61 -10.99 -14.57 5.10
N MET A 62 -9.88 -13.93 5.50
CA MET A 62 -9.78 -12.46 5.63
C MET A 62 -9.64 -11.75 4.27
N LEU A 63 -9.09 -12.46 3.28
CA LEU A 63 -8.86 -12.00 1.92
C LEU A 63 -9.56 -12.93 0.92
N GLU A 64 -10.15 -12.33 -0.10
CA GLU A 64 -10.77 -13.03 -1.21
C GLU A 64 -10.19 -12.58 -2.55
N TYR A 65 -10.25 -13.44 -3.57
CA TYR A 65 -9.76 -13.19 -4.91
C TYR A 65 -10.91 -13.22 -5.92
N LEU A 66 -11.23 -12.06 -6.48
CA LEU A 66 -12.38 -11.84 -7.36
C LEU A 66 -11.94 -11.07 -8.60
N GLY A 67 -12.21 -11.61 -9.79
CA GLY A 67 -11.88 -11.04 -11.07
C GLY A 67 -10.44 -10.52 -11.15
N GLY A 68 -9.51 -11.37 -10.72
CA GLY A 68 -8.08 -11.07 -10.70
C GLY A 68 -7.63 -10.06 -9.64
N ARG A 69 -8.49 -9.66 -8.70
CA ARG A 69 -8.20 -8.62 -7.70
C ARG A 69 -8.42 -9.13 -6.29
N MET A 70 -7.72 -8.56 -5.32
CA MET A 70 -7.92 -8.91 -3.92
C MET A 70 -8.97 -8.02 -3.27
N TYR A 71 -9.77 -8.62 -2.40
CA TYR A 71 -10.78 -7.96 -1.59
C TYR A 71 -10.68 -8.40 -0.12
N TYR A 72 -10.99 -7.50 0.80
CA TYR A 72 -11.29 -7.85 2.18
C TYR A 72 -12.67 -8.49 2.27
N ASN A 73 -12.79 -9.58 3.02
CA ASN A 73 -14.09 -10.07 3.46
C ASN A 73 -14.53 -9.29 4.71
N LEU A 74 -15.36 -8.27 4.52
CA LEU A 74 -15.71 -7.33 5.60
C LEU A 74 -16.41 -8.01 6.78
N ILE A 75 -17.18 -9.08 6.54
CA ILE A 75 -17.83 -9.84 7.61
C ILE A 75 -16.78 -10.43 8.55
N ASN A 76 -15.74 -11.05 8.01
CA ASN A 76 -14.64 -11.61 8.81
C ASN A 76 -13.81 -10.54 9.51
N TRP A 77 -13.68 -9.33 8.93
CA TRP A 77 -13.09 -8.18 9.62
C TRP A 77 -13.94 -7.69 10.80
N TYR A 78 -15.26 -7.62 10.64
CA TYR A 78 -16.15 -7.27 11.74
C TYR A 78 -16.10 -8.31 12.86
N ARG A 79 -16.04 -9.60 12.52
CA ARG A 79 -15.82 -10.70 13.47
C ARG A 79 -14.49 -10.54 14.22
N LEU A 80 -13.40 -10.23 13.52
CA LEU A 80 -12.08 -9.98 14.12
C LEU A 80 -12.13 -8.80 15.11
N VAL A 81 -12.69 -7.66 14.71
CA VAL A 81 -12.76 -6.48 15.59
C VAL A 81 -13.70 -6.71 16.78
N ALA A 82 -14.72 -7.56 16.64
CA ALA A 82 -15.57 -7.98 17.75
C ALA A 82 -14.82 -8.79 18.82
N LEU A 83 -13.66 -9.39 18.50
CA LEU A 83 -12.78 -10.01 19.49
C LEU A 83 -12.02 -8.98 20.34
N LEU A 84 -11.99 -7.71 19.93
CA LEU A 84 -11.28 -6.63 20.61
C LEU A 84 -12.23 -5.81 21.52
N PRO A 85 -11.71 -5.17 22.58
CA PRO A 85 -12.53 -4.39 23.49
C PRO A 85 -13.07 -3.13 22.82
N GLY A 86 -14.33 -2.76 23.09
CA GLY A 86 -14.92 -1.52 22.59
C GLY A 86 -15.41 -1.57 21.13
N TYR A 87 -15.92 -2.73 20.68
CA TYR A 87 -16.40 -2.95 19.30
C TYR A 87 -17.21 -1.79 18.70
N LYS A 88 -18.20 -1.23 19.42
CA LYS A 88 -19.02 -0.11 18.91
C LYS A 88 -18.18 1.10 18.48
N PHE A 89 -17.13 1.40 19.22
CA PHE A 89 -16.23 2.53 18.95
C PHE A 89 -15.21 2.16 17.86
N ASN A 90 -14.59 0.98 17.98
CA ASN A 90 -13.58 0.53 17.02
C ASN A 90 -14.15 0.26 15.63
N ARG A 91 -15.41 -0.19 15.53
CA ARG A 91 -16.12 -0.42 14.26
C ARG A 91 -16.16 0.86 13.43
N LYS A 92 -16.59 1.98 14.03
CA LYS A 92 -16.68 3.27 13.33
C LYS A 92 -15.32 3.72 12.80
N PHE A 93 -14.27 3.51 13.59
CA PHE A 93 -12.91 3.85 13.15
C PHE A 93 -12.37 2.91 12.07
N LEU A 94 -12.67 1.61 12.17
CA LEU A 94 -12.33 0.63 11.14
C LEU A 94 -13.00 1.00 9.81
N GLU A 95 -14.30 1.32 9.85
CA GLU A 95 -15.07 1.74 8.68
C GLU A 95 -14.49 3.03 8.06
N GLN A 96 -14.13 4.02 8.89
CA GLN A 96 -13.46 5.23 8.41
C GLN A 96 -12.07 4.96 7.81
N MET A 97 -11.30 4.04 8.39
CA MET A 97 -9.98 3.67 7.90
C MET A 97 -10.05 2.87 6.60
N MET A 98 -11.05 1.98 6.48
CA MET A 98 -11.27 1.17 5.28
C MET A 98 -12.03 1.94 4.19
N GLY A 99 -12.64 3.09 4.49
CA GLY A 99 -13.39 3.91 3.53
C GLY A 99 -14.79 3.37 3.24
N VAL A 100 -15.47 2.85 4.26
CA VAL A 100 -16.77 2.17 4.13
C VAL A 100 -17.93 3.19 4.29
N ASP A 101 -18.75 3.33 3.24
CA ASP A 101 -19.86 4.32 3.20
C ASP A 101 -21.19 3.87 3.85
N ARG A 102 -21.34 2.58 4.21
CA ARG A 102 -22.58 2.03 4.82
C ARG A 102 -22.30 1.13 6.01
N GLU A 103 -23.02 1.36 7.12
CA GLU A 103 -22.93 0.55 8.33
C GLU A 103 -23.46 -0.87 8.09
N HIS A 104 -22.68 -1.88 8.48
CA HIS A 104 -23.18 -3.24 8.67
C HIS A 104 -23.11 -3.62 10.15
N PHE A 105 -24.15 -4.27 10.64
CA PHE A 105 -24.24 -4.71 12.03
C PHE A 105 -23.93 -6.20 12.13
N TYR A 106 -22.68 -6.54 12.39
CA TYR A 106 -22.37 -7.82 13.02
C TYR A 106 -22.71 -7.73 14.51
N GLN A 107 -23.64 -8.56 14.97
CA GLN A 107 -23.92 -8.76 16.39
C GLN A 107 -23.22 -10.03 16.86
N PRO A 108 -22.24 -9.93 17.79
CA PRO A 108 -21.65 -11.11 18.40
C PRO A 108 -22.73 -11.91 19.13
N ALA A 109 -22.62 -13.24 19.09
CA ALA A 109 -23.51 -14.12 19.85
C ALA A 109 -23.49 -13.74 21.35
N ARG A 110 -24.66 -13.51 21.94
CA ARG A 110 -24.81 -13.20 23.38
C ARG A 110 -24.84 -14.49 24.18
N LYS A 111 -24.00 -14.59 25.21
CA LYS A 111 -24.02 -15.69 26.18
C LYS A 111 -25.08 -15.46 27.25
N SER A 112 -25.74 -16.53 27.68
CA SER A 112 -26.94 -16.49 28.52
C SER A 112 -26.66 -16.67 30.02
N ASN A 113 -25.59 -17.36 30.43
CA ASN A 113 -25.34 -17.73 31.84
C ASN A 113 -24.52 -16.66 32.64
N PRO A 114 -24.89 -16.33 33.90
CA PRO A 114 -24.15 -15.41 34.78
C PRO A 114 -22.65 -15.68 34.96
N ILE A 115 -22.22 -16.94 35.07
CA ILE A 115 -20.79 -17.28 35.25
C ILE A 115 -20.00 -16.91 33.99
N GLU A 116 -20.57 -17.20 32.82
CA GLU A 116 -19.96 -16.85 31.54
C GLU A 116 -19.85 -15.33 31.37
N LYS A 117 -20.83 -14.57 31.87
CA LYS A 117 -20.78 -13.10 31.87
C LYS A 117 -19.64 -12.55 32.72
N SER A 118 -19.39 -13.11 33.91
CA SER A 118 -18.29 -12.70 34.79
C SER A 118 -16.92 -13.02 34.19
N VAL A 119 -16.76 -14.21 33.61
CA VAL A 119 -15.53 -14.61 32.91
C VAL A 119 -15.29 -13.71 31.69
N ASP A 120 -16.34 -13.41 30.92
CA ASP A 120 -16.25 -12.50 29.77
C ASP A 120 -15.89 -11.07 30.19
N PHE A 121 -16.39 -10.58 31.33
CA PHE A 121 -15.99 -9.29 31.88
C PHE A 121 -14.51 -9.24 32.26
N LEU A 122 -13.99 -10.26 32.94
CA LEU A 122 -12.56 -10.35 33.28
C LEU A 122 -11.69 -10.41 32.02
N ASN A 123 -12.09 -11.22 31.03
CA ASN A 123 -11.42 -11.28 29.74
C ASN A 123 -11.43 -9.93 29.01
N PHE A 124 -12.54 -9.20 29.08
CA PHE A 124 -12.67 -7.86 28.51
C PHE A 124 -11.73 -6.87 29.18
N MET A 125 -11.67 -6.85 30.51
CA MET A 125 -10.74 -5.99 31.27
C MET A 125 -9.28 -6.33 30.98
N TYR A 126 -8.95 -7.62 30.89
CA TYR A 126 -7.62 -8.08 30.50
C TYR A 126 -7.24 -7.57 29.10
N ARG A 127 -8.14 -7.64 28.12
CA ARG A 127 -7.89 -7.11 26.77
C ARG A 127 -7.70 -5.60 26.77
N ILE A 128 -8.48 -4.85 27.56
CA ILE A 128 -8.26 -3.40 27.73
C ILE A 128 -6.86 -3.13 28.25
N PHE A 129 -6.45 -3.84 29.30
CA PHE A 129 -5.10 -3.72 29.85
C PHE A 129 -4.02 -4.05 28.81
N LYS A 130 -4.20 -5.12 28.02
CA LYS A 130 -3.28 -5.52 26.95
C LYS A 130 -3.17 -4.47 25.84
N VAL A 131 -4.29 -3.88 25.40
CA VAL A 131 -4.30 -2.79 24.42
C VAL A 131 -3.61 -1.55 24.99
N ALA A 132 -3.98 -1.12 26.19
CA ALA A 132 -3.43 0.08 26.82
C ALA A 132 -1.92 -0.05 27.07
N SER A 133 -1.46 -1.19 27.59
CA SER A 133 -0.03 -1.47 27.78
C SER A 133 0.73 -1.52 26.47
N SER A 134 0.15 -2.10 25.41
CA SER A 134 0.77 -2.13 24.08
C SER A 134 0.91 -0.72 23.49
N PHE A 135 -0.10 0.15 23.66
CA PHE A 135 -0.04 1.53 23.21
C PHE A 135 0.99 2.35 23.99
N LEU A 136 1.05 2.17 25.32
CA LEU A 136 2.03 2.85 26.17
C LEU A 136 3.46 2.45 25.83
N LEU A 137 3.70 1.16 25.59
CA LEU A 137 5.01 0.59 25.29
C LEU A 137 5.35 0.62 23.79
N MET A 138 4.49 1.18 22.93
CA MET A 138 4.59 1.07 21.47
C MET A 138 5.96 1.44 20.92
N LYS A 139 6.54 2.55 21.41
CA LYS A 139 7.88 2.99 20.97
C LYS A 139 8.96 1.96 21.24
N LEU A 140 8.92 1.26 22.38
CA LEU A 140 9.87 0.21 22.72
C LEU A 140 9.62 -1.04 21.89
N LEU A 141 8.35 -1.41 21.71
CA LEU A 141 7.95 -2.57 20.89
C LEU A 141 8.42 -2.40 19.44
N VAL A 142 8.17 -1.24 18.82
CA VAL A 142 8.58 -0.95 17.44
C VAL A 142 10.10 -0.91 17.31
N ARG A 143 10.82 -0.28 18.24
CA ARG A 143 12.29 -0.27 18.21
C ARG A 143 12.88 -1.68 18.30
N ARG A 144 12.36 -2.51 19.21
CA ARG A 144 12.79 -3.91 19.35
C ARG A 144 12.47 -4.70 18.09
N PHE A 145 11.27 -4.55 17.54
CA PHE A 145 10.85 -5.16 16.28
C PHE A 145 11.80 -4.78 15.13
N ASN A 146 12.11 -3.49 14.96
CA ASN A 146 12.98 -3.05 13.86
C ASN A 146 14.40 -3.61 13.99
N LYS A 147 14.99 -3.56 15.19
CA LYS A 147 16.32 -4.15 15.43
C LYS A 147 16.36 -5.64 15.08
N ASP A 148 15.42 -6.39 15.62
CA ASP A 148 15.34 -7.84 15.41
C ASP A 148 15.02 -8.20 13.94
N PHE A 149 14.14 -7.42 13.29
CA PHE A 149 13.88 -7.56 11.86
C PHE A 149 15.16 -7.30 11.05
N ASP A 150 15.90 -6.24 11.33
CA ASP A 150 17.09 -5.86 10.56
C ASP A 150 18.22 -6.88 10.70
N GLU A 151 18.45 -7.42 11.90
CA GLU A 151 19.39 -8.50 12.15
C GLU A 151 19.01 -9.77 11.36
N LYS A 152 17.75 -10.22 11.46
CA LYS A 152 17.24 -11.41 10.75
C LYS A 152 17.26 -11.21 9.23
N PHE A 153 16.76 -10.08 8.75
CA PHE A 153 16.63 -9.79 7.33
C PHE A 153 18.00 -9.68 6.66
N SER A 154 18.99 -9.07 7.31
CA SER A 154 20.36 -8.96 6.76
C SER A 154 20.98 -10.33 6.47
N TYR A 155 20.77 -11.31 7.36
CA TYR A 155 21.21 -12.68 7.13
C TYR A 155 20.45 -13.34 5.97
N LEU A 156 19.11 -13.26 6.00
CA LEU A 156 18.24 -13.89 5.01
C LEU A 156 18.44 -13.32 3.59
N ASN A 157 18.70 -12.01 3.49
CA ASN A 157 18.85 -11.31 2.22
C ASN A 157 20.12 -11.71 1.46
N ARG A 158 21.15 -12.20 2.17
CA ARG A 158 22.45 -12.65 1.62
C ARG A 158 22.48 -14.12 1.20
N VAL A 159 21.41 -14.86 1.46
CA VAL A 159 21.35 -16.29 1.12
C VAL A 159 21.37 -16.46 -0.39
N ASN A 160 22.28 -17.29 -0.89
CA ASN A 160 22.24 -17.77 -2.26
C ASN A 160 21.22 -18.91 -2.37
N PHE A 161 20.18 -18.72 -3.18
CA PHE A 161 19.13 -19.73 -3.36
C PHE A 161 19.52 -20.84 -4.33
N THR A 162 20.39 -20.56 -5.31
CA THR A 162 20.80 -21.53 -6.34
C THR A 162 21.56 -22.71 -5.75
N SER A 163 22.25 -22.52 -4.64
CA SER A 163 23.00 -23.58 -3.95
C SER A 163 22.14 -24.51 -3.09
N LYS A 164 20.86 -24.19 -2.88
CA LYS A 164 19.95 -25.00 -2.04
C LYS A 164 19.30 -26.12 -2.83
N LYS A 165 19.16 -27.30 -2.23
CA LYS A 165 18.30 -28.35 -2.80
C LYS A 165 16.83 -27.95 -2.69
N ASP A 166 15.97 -28.56 -3.49
CA ASP A 166 14.55 -28.18 -3.58
C ASP A 166 13.81 -28.19 -2.24
N LYS A 167 13.89 -29.30 -1.50
CA LYS A 167 13.27 -29.42 -0.17
C LYS A 167 13.86 -28.43 0.83
N GLU A 168 15.14 -28.10 0.70
CA GLU A 168 15.82 -27.12 1.55
C GLU A 168 15.36 -25.69 1.23
N LEU A 169 15.09 -25.38 -0.03
CA LEU A 169 14.55 -24.09 -0.45
C LEU A 169 13.11 -23.88 0.05
N VAL A 170 12.27 -24.92 -0.03
CA VAL A 170 10.92 -24.91 0.57
C VAL A 170 11.01 -24.69 2.08
N LYS A 171 11.84 -25.48 2.77
CA LYS A 171 12.02 -25.35 4.23
C LYS A 171 12.61 -23.99 4.62
N PHE A 172 13.50 -23.42 3.79
CA PHE A 172 14.02 -22.08 3.97
C PHE A 172 12.89 -21.05 3.92
N TYR A 173 12.04 -21.10 2.90
CA TYR A 173 10.90 -20.20 2.76
C TYR A 173 9.93 -20.32 3.93
N GLU A 174 9.56 -21.54 4.35
CA GLU A 174 8.62 -21.74 5.46
C GLU A 174 9.18 -21.19 6.77
N ASN A 175 10.48 -21.38 7.01
CA ASN A 175 11.16 -20.79 8.15
C ASN A 175 11.17 -19.26 8.09
N PHE A 176 11.41 -18.68 6.91
CA PHE A 176 11.33 -17.24 6.65
C PHE A 176 9.92 -16.71 6.94
N GLU A 177 8.90 -17.35 6.38
CA GLU A 177 7.49 -16.99 6.53
C GLU A 177 7.08 -17.06 8.01
N ASN A 178 7.42 -18.14 8.72
CA ASN A 178 7.11 -18.31 10.14
C ASN A 178 7.83 -17.28 11.02
N LYS A 179 9.13 -17.04 10.80
CA LYS A 179 9.92 -16.14 11.65
C LYS A 179 9.49 -14.68 11.49
N LEU A 180 9.14 -14.24 10.28
CA LEU A 180 8.79 -12.84 10.05
C LEU A 180 7.31 -12.53 10.32
N THR A 181 6.39 -13.46 10.01
CA THR A 181 4.95 -13.25 10.30
C THR A 181 4.63 -13.27 11.79
N LYS A 182 5.46 -13.94 12.62
CA LYS A 182 5.29 -13.95 14.08
C LYS A 182 5.43 -12.57 14.70
N ASP A 183 6.47 -11.84 14.34
CA ASP A 183 6.78 -10.54 14.94
C ASP A 183 6.01 -9.39 14.26
N PHE A 184 5.42 -9.65 13.10
CA PHE A 184 4.61 -8.67 12.35
C PHE A 184 3.29 -8.28 13.02
N SER A 185 2.92 -8.91 14.15
CA SER A 185 1.81 -8.42 14.97
C SER A 185 2.05 -7.02 15.53
N ILE A 186 3.32 -6.65 15.80
CA ILE A 186 3.66 -5.31 16.33
C ILE A 186 3.27 -4.19 15.35
N PRO A 187 3.66 -4.24 14.06
CA PRO A 187 3.14 -3.34 13.04
C PRO A 187 1.60 -3.21 13.03
N ILE A 188 0.87 -4.32 13.17
CA ILE A 188 -0.60 -4.29 13.16
C ILE A 188 -1.18 -3.65 14.42
N VAL A 189 -0.59 -3.90 15.60
CA VAL A 189 -1.00 -3.17 16.82
C VAL A 189 -0.69 -1.68 16.68
N ASN A 190 0.39 -1.30 15.99
CA ASN A 190 0.65 0.10 15.69
C ASN A 190 -0.35 0.69 14.68
N ASP A 191 -0.77 -0.05 13.65
CA ASP A 191 -1.87 0.36 12.77
C ASP A 191 -3.15 0.62 13.58
N PHE A 192 -3.45 -0.25 14.56
CA PHE A 192 -4.56 -0.04 15.48
C PHE A 192 -4.38 1.23 16.35
N ALA A 193 -3.16 1.50 16.84
CA ALA A 193 -2.85 2.73 17.57
C ALA A 193 -2.99 3.99 16.70
N VAL A 194 -2.60 3.93 15.42
CA VAL A 194 -2.83 5.01 14.45
C VAL A 194 -4.31 5.27 14.26
N MET A 195 -5.11 4.21 14.07
CA MET A 195 -6.55 4.32 13.92
C MET A 195 -7.19 5.04 15.11
N VAL A 196 -6.85 4.65 16.34
CA VAL A 196 -7.40 5.27 17.56
C VAL A 196 -6.88 6.71 17.74
N SER A 197 -5.56 6.94 17.64
CA SER A 197 -4.95 8.25 17.88
C SER A 197 -5.42 9.31 16.89
N VAL A 198 -5.53 8.96 15.61
CA VAL A 198 -6.05 9.88 14.58
C VAL A 198 -7.55 10.12 14.75
N GLY A 199 -8.33 9.08 15.09
CA GLY A 199 -9.76 9.22 15.38
C GLY A 199 -10.02 10.17 16.56
N VAL A 200 -9.23 10.06 17.62
CA VAL A 200 -9.26 10.99 18.76
C VAL A 200 -8.91 12.41 18.32
N LEU A 201 -7.80 12.60 17.60
CA LEU A 201 -7.39 13.94 17.14
C LEU A 201 -8.47 14.60 16.26
N LYS A 202 -9.05 13.88 15.29
CA LYS A 202 -10.12 14.39 14.44
C LYS A 202 -11.36 14.78 15.25
N THR A 203 -11.71 13.98 16.26
CA THR A 203 -12.84 14.30 17.16
C THR A 203 -12.58 15.58 17.95
N LEU A 204 -11.35 15.77 18.44
CA LEU A 204 -10.97 17.00 19.14
C LEU A 204 -10.95 18.20 18.20
N ALA A 205 -10.40 18.06 16.99
CA ALA A 205 -10.36 19.12 15.99
C ALA A 205 -11.77 19.56 15.56
N SER A 206 -12.67 18.61 15.30
CA SER A 206 -14.07 18.92 14.98
C SER A 206 -14.78 19.66 16.13
N LYS A 207 -14.56 19.26 17.39
CA LYS A 207 -15.23 19.88 18.55
C LYS A 207 -14.61 21.21 18.98
N TRP A 208 -13.30 21.39 18.82
CA TRP A 208 -12.56 22.52 19.40
C TRP A 208 -12.08 23.54 18.37
N LEU A 209 -11.91 23.14 17.11
CA LEU A 209 -11.41 23.99 16.02
C LEU A 209 -12.43 24.15 14.88
N ASP A 210 -13.66 23.64 15.04
CA ASP A 210 -14.71 23.58 14.01
C ASP A 210 -14.27 22.87 12.69
N ASP A 211 -13.26 22.00 12.77
CA ASP A 211 -12.74 21.23 11.64
C ASP A 211 -13.64 20.01 11.35
N LYS A 212 -14.87 20.25 10.90
CA LYS A 212 -15.85 19.20 10.60
C LYS A 212 -15.40 18.29 9.44
N ALA A 213 -14.63 18.84 8.50
CA ALA A 213 -14.11 18.09 7.35
C ALA A 213 -12.85 17.26 7.71
N GLY A 214 -12.19 17.55 8.84
CA GLY A 214 -10.97 16.87 9.28
C GLY A 214 -9.73 17.22 8.45
N SER A 215 -9.79 18.28 7.63
CA SER A 215 -8.70 18.70 6.75
C SER A 215 -7.55 19.30 7.54
N GLU A 216 -7.85 20.11 8.57
CA GLU A 216 -6.85 20.75 9.41
C GLU A 216 -6.11 19.71 10.26
N ALA A 217 -6.83 18.78 10.88
CA ALA A 217 -6.23 17.68 11.62
C ALA A 217 -5.29 16.84 10.73
N SER A 218 -5.72 16.53 9.50
CA SER A 218 -4.92 15.76 8.54
C SER A 218 -3.66 16.52 8.09
N TYR A 219 -3.75 17.85 7.98
CA TYR A 219 -2.64 18.72 7.64
C TYR A 219 -1.61 18.79 8.77
N LEU A 220 -2.03 19.00 10.02
CA LEU A 220 -1.16 19.02 11.21
C LEU A 220 -0.40 17.71 11.41
N ILE A 221 -1.06 16.59 11.11
CA ILE A 221 -0.42 15.27 11.13
C ILE A 221 0.72 15.22 10.10
N SER A 222 0.56 15.78 8.91
CA SER A 222 1.49 15.57 7.80
C SER A 222 2.67 16.55 7.79
N GLY A 223 2.56 17.68 8.49
CA GLY A 223 3.61 18.69 8.58
C GLY A 223 4.78 18.25 9.48
N GLY A 224 5.94 17.95 8.90
CA GLY A 224 7.22 17.94 9.62
C GLY A 224 7.65 16.64 10.31
N ILE A 225 6.99 15.50 10.07
CA ILE A 225 7.37 14.23 10.71
C ILE A 225 8.66 13.63 10.12
N GLY A 226 8.98 13.88 8.84
CA GLY A 226 10.08 13.22 8.14
C GLY A 226 9.81 11.73 7.99
N LEU A 227 8.98 11.36 7.01
CA LEU A 227 8.51 9.98 6.89
C LEU A 227 9.52 9.11 6.15
N LYS A 228 9.72 7.87 6.60
CA LYS A 228 10.55 6.86 5.92
C LYS A 228 10.15 6.71 4.45
N SER A 229 8.86 6.78 4.16
CA SER A 229 8.28 6.67 2.81
C SER A 229 8.72 7.77 1.83
N SER A 230 9.25 8.90 2.31
CA SER A 230 9.77 9.98 1.46
C SER A 230 11.26 9.84 1.12
N GLU A 231 11.99 8.99 1.85
CA GLU A 231 13.44 8.81 1.65
C GLU A 231 13.81 8.36 0.23
N PRO A 232 13.07 7.43 -0.43
CA PRO A 232 13.36 7.08 -1.81
C PRO A 232 13.28 8.30 -2.75
N GLY A 233 12.24 9.12 -2.63
CA GLY A 233 12.11 10.34 -3.44
C GLY A 233 13.23 11.36 -3.16
N LYS A 234 13.64 11.52 -1.89
CA LYS A 234 14.77 12.39 -1.50
C LYS A 234 16.10 11.87 -2.07
N ALA A 235 16.34 10.56 -2.01
CA ALA A 235 17.54 9.94 -2.54
C ALA A 235 17.64 10.08 -4.08
N ILE A 236 16.51 10.00 -4.79
CA ILE A 236 16.44 10.31 -6.23
C ILE A 236 16.88 11.76 -6.49
N GLN A 237 16.35 12.73 -5.73
CA GLN A 237 16.74 14.14 -5.87
C GLN A 237 18.23 14.37 -5.58
N GLU A 238 18.81 13.65 -4.62
CA GLU A 238 20.25 13.72 -4.33
C GLU A 238 21.11 13.17 -5.47
N ILE A 239 20.69 12.06 -6.10
CA ILE A 239 21.37 11.51 -7.28
C ILE A 239 21.27 12.49 -8.44
N VAL A 240 20.08 13.01 -8.73
CA VAL A 240 19.84 13.98 -9.80
C VAL A 240 20.66 15.24 -9.60
N ARG A 241 20.76 15.75 -8.36
CA ARG A 241 21.62 16.89 -8.03
C ARG A 241 23.08 16.60 -8.34
N ALA A 242 23.59 15.44 -7.91
CA ALA A 242 24.97 15.03 -8.17
C ALA A 242 25.27 14.90 -9.67
N ILE A 243 24.31 14.39 -10.45
CA ILE A 243 24.43 14.34 -11.92
C ILE A 243 24.47 15.76 -12.50
N ASN A 244 23.56 16.64 -12.09
CA ASN A 244 23.45 18.00 -12.63
C ASN A 244 24.64 18.92 -12.27
N THR A 245 25.30 18.68 -11.13
CA THR A 245 26.48 19.44 -10.71
C THR A 245 27.77 19.04 -11.42
N ASN A 246 27.83 17.84 -12.02
CA ASN A 246 29.03 17.35 -12.69
C ASN A 246 28.83 17.31 -14.22
N PRO A 247 29.61 18.07 -15.04
CA PRO A 247 29.42 18.14 -16.48
C PRO A 247 29.46 16.78 -17.20
N LYS A 248 30.31 15.85 -16.76
CA LYS A 248 30.49 14.56 -17.43
C LYS A 248 29.28 13.62 -17.22
N PRO A 249 28.82 13.32 -16.00
CA PRO A 249 27.53 12.66 -15.75
C PRO A 249 26.35 13.37 -16.39
N LYS A 250 26.28 14.71 -16.32
CA LYS A 250 25.18 15.46 -16.94
C LYS A 250 25.13 15.20 -18.45
N ARG A 251 26.26 15.30 -19.14
CA ARG A 251 26.33 15.01 -20.59
C ARG A 251 25.88 13.58 -20.89
N LEU A 252 26.40 12.59 -20.17
CA LEU A 252 26.04 11.18 -20.34
C LEU A 252 24.52 10.99 -20.23
N PHE A 253 23.90 11.48 -19.15
CA PHE A 253 22.48 11.28 -18.94
C PHE A 253 21.61 12.13 -19.88
N SER A 254 22.08 13.28 -20.36
CA SER A 254 21.33 14.09 -21.32
C SER A 254 21.36 13.50 -22.74
N SER A 255 22.50 13.00 -23.22
CA SER A 255 22.66 12.57 -24.62
C SER A 255 22.38 11.10 -24.90
N GLU A 256 22.62 10.21 -23.94
CA GLU A 256 22.61 8.76 -24.21
C GLU A 256 21.30 8.07 -23.86
N THR A 257 21.10 6.87 -24.42
CA THR A 257 19.97 6.00 -24.05
C THR A 257 20.15 5.41 -22.64
N PRO A 258 19.06 5.05 -21.93
CA PRO A 258 19.13 4.43 -20.60
C PRO A 258 20.05 3.20 -20.54
N GLU A 259 20.07 2.37 -21.60
CA GLU A 259 20.90 1.18 -21.71
C GLU A 259 22.38 1.56 -21.79
N LYS A 260 22.70 2.59 -22.60
CA LYS A 260 24.07 3.09 -22.73
C LYS A 260 24.54 3.77 -21.44
N ILE A 261 23.67 4.50 -20.75
CA ILE A 261 23.96 5.09 -19.43
C ILE A 261 24.30 3.97 -18.45
N LEU A 262 23.45 2.94 -18.32
CA LEU A 262 23.66 1.84 -17.37
C LEU A 262 24.97 1.08 -17.66
N SER A 263 25.24 0.76 -18.93
CA SER A 263 26.48 0.10 -19.33
C SER A 263 27.72 0.95 -18.99
N THR A 264 27.69 2.25 -19.29
CA THR A 264 28.78 3.18 -19.02
C THR A 264 29.03 3.36 -17.53
N LEU A 265 27.98 3.52 -16.72
CA LEU A 265 28.10 3.56 -15.26
C LEU A 265 28.74 2.30 -14.69
N THR A 266 28.55 1.16 -15.35
CA THR A 266 29.08 -0.13 -14.89
C THR A 266 30.56 -0.29 -15.26
N SER A 267 30.94 0.08 -16.49
CA SER A 267 32.27 -0.18 -17.06
C SER A 267 33.29 0.95 -16.85
N ASP A 268 32.87 2.21 -16.76
CA ASP A 268 33.78 3.37 -16.68
C ASP A 268 33.89 3.89 -15.23
N ASN A 269 35.07 3.71 -14.63
CA ASN A 269 35.39 4.10 -13.26
C ASN A 269 35.33 5.62 -13.00
N SER A 270 35.38 6.45 -14.05
CA SER A 270 35.23 7.89 -13.89
C SER A 270 33.81 8.31 -13.47
N PHE A 271 32.83 7.41 -13.53
CA PHE A 271 31.48 7.62 -12.99
C PHE A 271 31.27 6.95 -11.62
N SER A 272 32.34 6.56 -10.92
CA SER A 272 32.30 5.81 -9.65
C SER A 272 31.41 6.45 -8.57
N GLU A 273 31.38 7.78 -8.45
CA GLU A 273 30.51 8.46 -7.49
C GLU A 273 29.02 8.22 -7.79
N ILE A 274 28.62 8.42 -9.05
CA ILE A 274 27.23 8.25 -9.49
C ILE A 274 26.85 6.78 -9.43
N LYS A 275 27.74 5.88 -9.88
CA LYS A 275 27.60 4.43 -9.73
C LYS A 275 27.32 4.08 -8.27
N ARG A 276 28.16 4.51 -7.33
CA ARG A 276 28.00 4.22 -5.90
C ARG A 276 26.64 4.70 -5.36
N LYS A 277 26.20 5.91 -5.73
CA LYS A 277 24.89 6.44 -5.29
C LYS A 277 23.71 5.63 -5.86
N VAL A 278 23.78 5.23 -7.13
CA VAL A 278 22.73 4.40 -7.78
C VAL A 278 22.66 3.01 -7.15
N TYR A 279 23.79 2.33 -6.98
CA TYR A 279 23.79 1.00 -6.35
C TYR A 279 23.40 1.05 -4.87
N HIS A 280 23.82 2.09 -4.14
CA HIS A 280 23.35 2.31 -2.77
C HIS A 280 21.83 2.49 -2.70
N TYR A 281 21.23 3.19 -3.68
CA TYR A 281 19.77 3.30 -3.78
C TYR A 281 19.12 1.94 -4.02
N ILE A 282 19.62 1.14 -4.96
CA ILE A 282 19.07 -0.19 -5.28
C ILE A 282 19.16 -1.14 -4.08
N GLU A 283 20.28 -1.10 -3.35
CA GLU A 283 20.48 -1.91 -2.15
C GLU A 283 19.46 -1.57 -1.05
N ASN A 284 19.26 -0.27 -0.77
CA ASN A 284 18.44 0.18 0.35
C ASN A 284 16.96 0.33 0.00
N TYR A 285 16.62 0.65 -1.25
CA TYR A 285 15.26 0.98 -1.69
C TYR A 285 14.81 0.23 -2.94
N GLY A 286 15.61 -0.69 -3.49
CA GLY A 286 15.28 -1.35 -4.77
C GLY A 286 13.99 -2.19 -4.77
N SER A 287 13.51 -2.56 -3.58
CA SER A 287 12.21 -3.23 -3.40
C SER A 287 11.03 -2.25 -3.32
N ARG A 288 11.30 -0.95 -3.06
CA ARG A 288 10.30 0.13 -3.02
C ARG A 288 10.04 0.64 -4.42
N MET A 289 9.16 -0.05 -5.12
CA MET A 289 8.79 0.24 -6.50
C MET A 289 7.27 0.16 -6.68
N PRO A 290 6.71 0.76 -7.75
CA PRO A 290 5.29 0.65 -8.03
C PRO A 290 4.81 -0.80 -8.10
N GLY A 291 3.82 -1.14 -7.28
CA GLY A 291 3.40 -2.52 -7.03
C GLY A 291 4.33 -3.29 -6.09
N GLU A 292 4.93 -2.63 -5.09
CA GLU A 292 5.92 -3.24 -4.18
C GLU A 292 5.46 -4.55 -3.52
N LEU A 293 4.15 -4.69 -3.25
CA LEU A 293 3.54 -5.88 -2.65
C LEU A 293 2.94 -6.86 -3.66
N LYS A 294 3.23 -6.68 -4.96
CA LYS A 294 2.91 -7.65 -6.01
C LYS A 294 4.18 -8.43 -6.32
N LEU A 295 4.18 -9.74 -6.08
CA LEU A 295 5.34 -10.58 -6.34
C LEU A 295 5.73 -10.55 -7.82
N GLU A 296 4.75 -10.42 -8.72
CA GLU A 296 4.98 -10.30 -10.17
C GLU A 296 5.60 -8.98 -10.63
N SER A 297 5.62 -7.94 -9.77
CA SER A 297 6.19 -6.65 -10.16
C SER A 297 7.71 -6.70 -10.25
N ILE A 298 8.28 -5.99 -11.23
CA ILE A 298 9.72 -5.96 -11.50
C ILE A 298 10.40 -4.98 -10.55
N SER A 299 11.34 -5.46 -9.74
CA SER A 299 12.11 -4.63 -8.81
C SER A 299 13.26 -3.88 -9.49
N PHE A 300 13.78 -2.82 -8.87
CA PHE A 300 15.01 -2.16 -9.38
C PHE A 300 16.26 -3.02 -9.18
N GLN A 301 16.19 -4.05 -8.33
CA GLN A 301 17.24 -5.05 -8.19
C GLN A 301 17.27 -5.98 -9.42
N ASP A 302 16.08 -6.36 -9.91
CA ASP A 302 15.94 -7.21 -11.10
C ASP A 302 16.20 -6.42 -12.39
N ASN A 303 15.73 -5.18 -12.47
CA ASN A 303 15.89 -4.33 -13.64
C ASN A 303 16.30 -2.89 -13.26
N PRO A 304 17.61 -2.62 -13.07
CA PRO A 304 18.14 -1.30 -12.78
C PRO A 304 17.82 -0.24 -13.84
N LEU A 305 17.52 -0.66 -15.08
CA LEU A 305 17.23 0.23 -16.20
C LEU A 305 16.05 1.16 -15.91
N VAL A 306 15.04 0.68 -15.17
CA VAL A 306 13.88 1.49 -14.78
C VAL A 306 14.29 2.69 -13.93
N LEU A 307 15.20 2.47 -12.97
CA LEU A 307 15.74 3.56 -12.15
C LEU A 307 16.53 4.56 -13.00
N ILE A 308 17.32 4.09 -13.97
CA ILE A 308 18.07 4.96 -14.89
C ILE A 308 17.13 5.82 -15.74
N LYS A 309 16.01 5.27 -16.23
CA LYS A 309 14.97 6.03 -16.95
C LYS A 309 14.40 7.15 -16.09
N ILE A 310 14.05 6.86 -14.84
CA ILE A 310 13.50 7.84 -13.89
C ILE A 310 14.52 8.95 -13.61
N LEU A 311 15.80 8.58 -13.38
CA LEU A 311 16.87 9.55 -13.14
C LEU A 311 17.10 10.46 -14.35
N LYS A 312 17.13 9.89 -15.57
CA LYS A 312 17.28 10.65 -16.81
C LYS A 312 16.14 11.66 -17.00
N ASN A 313 14.89 11.23 -16.86
CA ASN A 313 13.72 12.11 -17.03
C ASN A 313 13.72 13.24 -15.99
N SER A 314 14.11 12.92 -14.75
CA SER A 314 14.13 13.88 -13.64
C SER A 314 15.17 15.00 -13.79
N LEU A 315 16.14 14.92 -14.71
CA LEU A 315 17.19 15.92 -14.87
C LEU A 315 16.67 17.30 -15.29
N ASN A 316 15.62 17.32 -16.10
CA ASN A 316 15.05 18.55 -16.67
C ASN A 316 13.96 19.17 -15.79
N ASN A 317 13.69 18.57 -14.64
CA ASN A 317 12.64 19.01 -13.74
C ASN A 317 12.90 20.44 -13.24
N LYS A 318 12.00 21.36 -13.59
CA LYS A 318 12.07 22.78 -13.16
C LYS A 318 11.47 22.99 -11.76
N VAL A 319 10.81 21.98 -11.19
CA VAL A 319 10.16 22.06 -9.89
C VAL A 319 11.18 22.01 -8.76
N GLN A 320 11.36 23.13 -8.07
CA GLN A 320 12.02 23.14 -6.75
C GLN A 320 10.98 22.89 -5.65
N VAL A 321 11.00 21.68 -5.10
CA VAL A 321 10.24 21.37 -3.88
C VAL A 321 10.85 22.13 -2.70
N THR A 322 10.24 23.26 -2.33
CA THR A 322 10.61 24.00 -1.12
C THR A 322 9.77 23.54 0.07
N LYS A 323 10.38 23.36 1.26
CA LYS A 323 9.70 22.94 2.49
C LYS A 323 8.87 24.06 3.14
N LYS A 324 8.13 24.87 2.38
CA LYS A 324 7.26 25.88 2.97
C LYS A 324 5.91 25.25 3.30
N PHE A 325 5.78 24.76 4.53
CA PHE A 325 4.48 24.36 5.09
C PHE A 325 3.70 25.64 5.48
N PRO A 326 2.59 25.99 4.83
CA PRO A 326 1.75 27.08 5.32
C PRO A 326 1.18 26.73 6.70
N LYS A 327 1.63 27.41 7.76
CA LYS A 327 1.15 27.26 9.16
C LYS A 327 -0.15 28.01 9.47
N VAL A 328 -0.67 28.77 8.51
CA VAL A 328 -1.43 30.01 8.80
C VAL A 328 -2.88 29.79 9.25
N ALA A 329 -3.56 28.70 8.86
CA ALA A 329 -5.00 28.53 9.14
C ALA A 329 -5.31 28.03 10.56
N VAL A 330 -4.53 27.07 11.08
CA VAL A 330 -4.81 26.42 12.38
C VAL A 330 -4.51 27.34 13.56
N GLU A 331 -3.52 28.22 13.44
CA GLU A 331 -3.03 29.03 14.57
C GLU A 331 -4.12 29.93 15.16
N LYS A 332 -5.02 30.48 14.33
CA LYS A 332 -6.04 31.42 14.79
C LYS A 332 -7.07 30.80 15.74
N GLU A 333 -7.65 29.65 15.38
CA GLU A 333 -8.62 28.95 16.23
C GLU A 333 -7.93 28.21 17.39
N PHE A 334 -6.75 27.64 17.13
CA PHE A 334 -5.96 27.00 18.19
C PHE A 334 -5.57 27.97 19.31
N ASN A 335 -5.26 29.22 18.96
CA ASN A 335 -4.88 30.24 19.93
C ASN A 335 -6.04 30.64 20.86
N LYS A 336 -7.30 30.48 20.44
CA LYS A 336 -8.49 30.74 21.28
C LYS A 336 -8.75 29.67 22.33
N LEU A 337 -8.11 28.50 22.24
CA LEU A 337 -8.31 27.42 23.20
C LEU A 337 -7.72 27.75 24.58
N SER A 338 -8.43 27.33 25.64
CA SER A 338 -7.90 27.33 27.01
C SER A 338 -6.61 26.50 27.12
N TRP A 339 -5.77 26.78 28.11
CA TRP A 339 -4.48 26.08 28.31
C TRP A 339 -4.63 24.55 28.46
N ILE A 340 -5.70 24.07 29.11
CA ILE A 340 -5.98 22.63 29.28
C ILE A 340 -6.29 22.00 27.92
N LYS A 341 -7.23 22.58 27.17
CA LYS A 341 -7.58 22.11 25.81
C LYS A 341 -6.36 22.12 24.88
N LYS A 342 -5.51 23.16 24.94
CA LYS A 342 -4.25 23.21 24.19
C LYS A 342 -3.32 22.05 24.56
N ARG A 343 -3.14 21.76 25.86
CA ARG A 343 -2.30 20.63 26.31
C ARG A 343 -2.86 19.29 25.84
N VAL A 344 -4.16 19.03 26.02
CA VAL A 344 -4.79 17.78 25.59
C VAL A 344 -4.70 17.60 24.06
N PHE A 345 -4.98 18.66 23.30
CA PHE A 345 -4.87 18.62 21.84
C PHE A 345 -3.44 18.33 21.39
N ASN A 346 -2.43 18.99 21.99
CA ASN A 346 -1.02 18.76 21.68
C ASN A 346 -0.56 17.33 22.03
N ILE A 347 -1.08 16.74 23.12
CA ILE A 347 -0.80 15.34 23.45
C ILE A 347 -1.38 14.41 22.39
N ALA A 348 -2.64 14.62 22.00
CA ALA A 348 -3.29 13.83 20.95
C ALA A 348 -2.58 13.97 19.60
N LEU A 349 -2.18 15.19 19.23
CA LEU A 349 -1.43 15.46 18.01
C LEU A 349 -0.08 14.72 18.00
N LYS A 350 0.72 14.87 19.07
CA LYS A 350 2.01 14.18 19.18
C LYS A 350 1.86 12.66 19.17
N TRP A 351 0.80 12.13 19.78
CA TRP A 351 0.51 10.71 19.76
C TRP A 351 0.16 10.21 18.34
N ALA A 352 -0.70 10.94 17.61
CA ALA A 352 -1.03 10.62 16.23
C ALA A 352 0.20 10.68 15.31
N GLN A 353 0.99 11.76 15.39
CA GLN A 353 2.22 11.94 14.62
C GLN A 353 3.23 10.82 14.91
N SER A 354 3.47 10.51 16.19
CA SER A 354 4.41 9.44 16.57
C SER A 354 3.94 8.07 16.10
N SER A 355 2.64 7.77 16.17
CA SER A 355 2.09 6.47 15.74
C SER A 355 2.22 6.30 14.23
N ILE A 356 1.98 7.36 13.46
CA ILE A 356 2.13 7.36 12.00
C ILE A 356 3.60 7.21 11.59
N ALA A 357 4.52 7.92 12.26
CA ALA A 357 5.95 7.79 12.00
C ALA A 357 6.42 6.33 12.15
N MET A 358 6.05 5.69 13.28
CA MET A 358 6.35 4.28 13.53
C MET A 358 5.68 3.34 12.51
N ARG A 359 4.49 3.71 12.01
CA ARG A 359 3.77 2.91 11.00
C ARG A 359 4.49 2.94 9.66
N GLU A 360 4.94 4.11 9.22
CA GLU A 360 5.68 4.22 7.96
C GLU A 360 7.02 3.46 8.03
N GLU A 361 7.70 3.50 9.17
CA GLU A 361 8.94 2.74 9.40
C GLU A 361 8.71 1.22 9.30
N THR A 362 7.68 0.69 9.97
CA THR A 362 7.40 -0.76 9.93
C THR A 362 6.78 -1.21 8.61
N ARG A 363 5.99 -0.38 7.94
CA ARG A 363 5.47 -0.66 6.59
C ARG A 363 6.59 -0.85 5.57
N PHE A 364 7.68 -0.11 5.68
CA PHE A 364 8.83 -0.31 4.81
C PHE A 364 9.45 -1.72 4.96
N LYS A 365 9.47 -2.28 6.18
CA LYS A 365 9.94 -3.66 6.41
C LYS A 365 9.10 -4.69 5.65
N ARG A 366 7.79 -4.43 5.47
CA ARG A 366 6.90 -5.29 4.67
C ARG A 366 7.34 -5.34 3.21
N THR A 367 7.74 -4.21 2.63
CA THR A 367 8.29 -4.14 1.26
C THR A 367 9.51 -5.04 1.09
N LEU A 368 10.39 -5.08 2.10
CA LEU A 368 11.59 -5.92 2.09
C LEU A 368 11.23 -7.42 2.11
N ILE A 369 10.20 -7.82 2.89
CA ILE A 369 9.67 -9.19 2.90
C ILE A 369 9.20 -9.60 1.50
N PHE A 370 8.41 -8.77 0.82
CA PHE A 370 7.93 -9.06 -0.54
C PHE A 370 9.09 -9.13 -1.54
N GLY A 371 10.10 -8.27 -1.40
CA GLY A 371 11.34 -8.34 -2.18
C GLY A 371 12.06 -9.68 -2.04
N LEU A 372 12.25 -10.15 -0.81
CA LEU A 372 12.87 -11.44 -0.54
C LEU A 372 12.01 -12.62 -1.04
N ALA A 373 10.71 -12.60 -0.79
CA ALA A 373 9.78 -13.62 -1.27
C ALA A 373 9.80 -13.72 -2.80
N ARG A 374 9.79 -12.58 -3.51
CA ARG A 374 9.90 -12.52 -4.97
C ARG A 374 11.14 -13.23 -5.48
N ARG A 375 12.32 -12.96 -4.89
CA ARG A 375 13.57 -13.63 -5.30
C ARG A 375 13.52 -15.14 -5.08
N VAL A 376 12.94 -15.59 -3.97
CA VAL A 376 12.76 -17.03 -3.69
C VAL A 376 11.82 -17.68 -4.70
N PHE A 377 10.70 -17.04 -5.05
CA PHE A 377 9.77 -17.59 -6.02
C PHE A 377 10.30 -17.54 -7.46
N LYS A 378 11.08 -16.53 -7.83
CA LYS A 378 11.80 -16.51 -9.11
C LYS A 378 12.79 -17.67 -9.23
N GLU A 379 13.49 -18.02 -8.16
CA GLU A 379 14.34 -19.22 -8.14
C GLU A 379 13.52 -20.50 -8.40
N PHE A 380 12.34 -20.64 -7.78
CA PHE A 380 11.45 -21.77 -8.11
C PHE A 380 11.01 -21.74 -9.59
N GLY A 381 10.74 -20.56 -10.13
CA GLY A 381 10.44 -20.36 -11.55
C GLY A 381 11.57 -20.81 -12.47
N GLU A 382 12.82 -20.44 -12.17
CA GLU A 382 13.99 -20.87 -12.95
C GLU A 382 14.18 -22.39 -12.90
N ARG A 383 13.93 -23.02 -11.74
CA ARG A 383 13.99 -24.49 -11.61
C ARG A 383 12.91 -25.21 -12.39
N LEU A 384 11.70 -24.65 -12.45
CA LEU A 384 10.62 -25.22 -13.24
C LEU A 384 10.90 -25.03 -14.74
N ARG A 385 11.44 -23.87 -15.13
CA ARG A 385 11.86 -23.59 -16.51
C ARG A 385 12.98 -24.53 -16.96
N SER A 386 13.99 -24.78 -16.12
CA SER A 386 15.08 -25.71 -16.44
C SER A 386 14.65 -27.18 -16.47
N GLN A 387 13.47 -27.51 -15.96
CA GLN A 387 12.83 -28.82 -16.05
C GLN A 387 11.79 -28.89 -17.19
N ASP A 388 11.77 -27.91 -18.09
CA ASP A 388 10.81 -27.77 -19.20
C ASP A 388 9.33 -27.76 -18.77
N ARG A 389 9.07 -27.40 -17.51
CA ARG A 389 7.70 -27.31 -16.94
C ARG A 389 7.06 -25.95 -17.21
N LEU A 390 7.88 -24.92 -17.43
CA LEU A 390 7.50 -23.54 -17.76
C LEU A 390 8.32 -23.05 -18.96
N GLY A 391 7.74 -22.21 -19.80
CA GLY A 391 8.45 -21.57 -20.91
C GLY A 391 9.30 -20.37 -20.46
N ASN A 392 8.93 -19.71 -19.36
CA ASN A 392 9.67 -18.60 -18.77
C ASN A 392 9.57 -18.68 -17.23
N ALA A 393 10.62 -18.29 -16.51
CA ALA A 393 10.66 -18.34 -15.06
C ALA A 393 9.58 -17.46 -14.39
N ASP A 394 9.25 -16.30 -14.96
CA ASP A 394 8.21 -15.39 -14.45
C ASP A 394 6.79 -16.01 -14.57
N GLU A 395 6.63 -17.11 -15.30
CA GLU A 395 5.36 -17.85 -15.31
C GLU A 395 5.00 -18.44 -13.94
N VAL A 396 5.98 -18.56 -13.04
CA VAL A 396 5.78 -18.99 -11.66
C VAL A 396 4.77 -18.11 -10.91
N PHE A 397 4.64 -16.82 -11.26
CA PHE A 397 3.70 -15.92 -10.62
C PHE A 397 2.24 -16.32 -10.86
N TYR A 398 1.95 -17.06 -11.94
CA TYR A 398 0.62 -17.59 -12.23
C TYR A 398 0.28 -18.86 -11.45
N LEU A 399 1.19 -19.36 -10.60
CA LEU A 399 0.98 -20.49 -9.71
C LEU A 399 0.70 -20.01 -8.28
N THR A 400 0.10 -20.85 -7.45
CA THR A 400 -0.09 -20.58 -6.03
C THR A 400 1.10 -21.11 -5.22
N VAL A 401 1.28 -20.59 -3.99
CA VAL A 401 2.31 -21.09 -3.07
C VAL A 401 2.19 -22.61 -2.86
N ASP A 402 0.96 -23.12 -2.71
CA ASP A 402 0.71 -24.54 -2.43
C ASP A 402 0.97 -25.43 -3.65
N GLU A 403 0.67 -24.97 -4.87
CA GLU A 403 1.03 -25.69 -6.11
C GLU A 403 2.56 -25.82 -6.25
N ILE A 404 3.30 -24.74 -5.98
CA ILE A 404 4.77 -24.74 -6.04
C ILE A 404 5.34 -25.68 -4.98
N PHE A 405 4.91 -25.54 -3.71
CA PHE A 405 5.47 -26.34 -2.62
C PHE A 405 5.04 -27.80 -2.68
N GLY A 406 3.82 -28.10 -3.10
CA GLY A 406 3.36 -29.47 -3.34
C GLY A 406 4.31 -30.21 -4.27
N TYR A 407 4.68 -29.58 -5.39
CA TYR A 407 5.63 -30.15 -6.34
C TYR A 407 7.04 -30.34 -5.77
N PHE A 408 7.63 -29.29 -5.18
CA PHE A 408 9.02 -29.36 -4.71
C PHE A 408 9.20 -30.21 -3.43
N ARG A 409 8.13 -30.49 -2.67
CA ARG A 409 8.16 -31.45 -1.56
C ARG A 409 8.09 -32.90 -2.03
N ASN A 410 7.27 -33.18 -3.04
CA ASN A 410 6.86 -34.54 -3.41
C ASN A 410 7.26 -34.90 -4.85
N LYS A 411 8.35 -34.31 -5.39
CA LYS A 411 8.86 -34.54 -6.76
C LYS A 411 8.66 -36.00 -7.19
N GLY A 412 7.70 -36.24 -8.09
CA GLY A 412 7.46 -37.56 -8.69
C GLY A 412 6.07 -38.18 -8.49
N GLU A 413 5.19 -37.66 -7.63
CA GLU A 413 3.89 -38.31 -7.36
C GLU A 413 2.68 -37.72 -8.12
N GLN A 414 2.84 -36.57 -8.80
CA GLN A 414 1.73 -35.94 -9.54
C GLN A 414 2.15 -35.47 -10.93
N GLU A 415 1.36 -35.86 -11.93
CA GLU A 415 1.42 -35.37 -13.30
C GLU A 415 0.77 -33.97 -13.39
N PHE A 416 1.25 -33.00 -12.62
CA PHE A 416 0.71 -31.64 -12.62
C PHE A 416 1.20 -30.87 -13.85
N SER A 417 0.27 -30.52 -14.74
CA SER A 417 0.57 -29.77 -15.96
C SER A 417 0.59 -28.26 -15.68
N PHE A 418 1.75 -27.77 -15.22
CA PHE A 418 1.97 -26.34 -14.96
C PHE A 418 1.65 -25.47 -16.18
N SER A 419 2.08 -25.90 -17.38
CA SER A 419 1.88 -25.15 -18.62
C SER A 419 0.40 -24.87 -18.91
N LYS A 420 -0.50 -25.86 -18.77
CA LYS A 420 -1.95 -25.67 -18.99
C LYS A 420 -2.56 -24.69 -17.98
N VAL A 421 -2.18 -24.82 -16.71
CA VAL A 421 -2.67 -23.95 -15.62
C VAL A 421 -2.22 -22.50 -15.84
N VAL A 422 -0.94 -22.30 -16.14
CA VAL A 422 -0.35 -20.99 -16.43
C VAL A 422 -1.02 -20.35 -17.64
N GLN A 423 -1.16 -21.07 -18.75
CA GLN A 423 -1.78 -20.53 -19.97
C GLN A 423 -3.22 -20.07 -19.72
N THR A 424 -4.00 -20.86 -18.99
CA THR A 424 -5.38 -20.53 -18.62
C THR A 424 -5.42 -19.24 -17.79
N ARG A 425 -4.59 -19.16 -16.74
CA ARG A 425 -4.55 -18.01 -15.83
C ARG A 425 -4.00 -16.74 -16.49
N LYS A 426 -3.06 -16.87 -17.43
CA LYS A 426 -2.59 -15.75 -18.27
C LYS A 426 -3.72 -15.17 -19.12
N ARG A 427 -4.47 -16.02 -19.82
CA ARG A 427 -5.62 -15.59 -20.63
C ARG A 427 -6.67 -14.88 -19.78
N LEU A 428 -7.03 -15.46 -18.63
CA LEU A 428 -7.96 -14.83 -17.70
C LEU A 428 -7.45 -13.48 -17.17
N ASN A 429 -6.16 -13.36 -16.85
CA ASN A 429 -5.58 -12.10 -16.38
C ASN A 429 -5.75 -10.98 -17.42
N GLU A 430 -5.51 -11.25 -18.70
CA GLU A 430 -5.74 -10.26 -19.77
C GLU A 430 -7.21 -9.84 -19.89
N VAL A 431 -8.15 -10.78 -19.71
CA VAL A 431 -9.59 -10.44 -19.65
C VAL A 431 -9.87 -9.53 -18.45
N TRP A 432 -9.39 -9.89 -17.26
CA TRP A 432 -9.65 -9.15 -16.03
C TRP A 432 -9.05 -7.74 -15.98
N LYS A 433 -7.98 -7.48 -16.74
CA LYS A 433 -7.41 -6.14 -16.89
C LYS A 433 -8.37 -5.16 -17.55
N ASN A 434 -9.22 -5.66 -18.45
CA ASN A 434 -10.19 -4.83 -19.19
C ASN A 434 -11.50 -4.60 -18.43
N ILE A 435 -11.80 -5.45 -17.44
CA ILE A 435 -13.02 -5.33 -16.62
C ILE A 435 -12.74 -4.46 -15.39
N ASP A 436 -13.48 -3.36 -15.24
CA ASP A 436 -13.40 -2.48 -14.06
C ASP A 436 -14.39 -2.93 -12.99
N LEU A 437 -13.90 -3.60 -11.96
CA LEU A 437 -14.75 -4.06 -10.86
C LEU A 437 -15.03 -2.96 -9.83
N PRO A 438 -16.23 -2.95 -9.22
CA PRO A 438 -16.56 -2.00 -8.18
C PRO A 438 -15.69 -2.20 -6.95
N ARG A 439 -15.52 -1.12 -6.17
CA ARG A 439 -14.73 -1.15 -4.92
C ARG A 439 -15.34 -2.06 -3.87
N ARG A 440 -16.66 -2.15 -3.89
CA ARG A 440 -17.47 -2.97 -3.01
C ARG A 440 -18.33 -3.90 -3.83
N ILE A 441 -18.33 -5.16 -3.45
CA ILE A 441 -19.21 -6.19 -4.00
C ILE A 441 -20.05 -6.71 -2.84
N THR A 442 -21.35 -6.78 -3.05
CA THR A 442 -22.32 -7.31 -2.09
C THR A 442 -23.11 -8.37 -2.85
N THR A 443 -22.94 -9.62 -2.45
CA THR A 443 -23.45 -10.76 -3.22
C THR A 443 -23.79 -11.94 -2.31
N ASP A 444 -24.70 -12.79 -2.77
CA ASP A 444 -25.01 -14.08 -2.16
C ASP A 444 -24.24 -15.24 -2.83
N LEU A 445 -23.60 -14.96 -3.97
CA LEU A 445 -22.79 -15.90 -4.74
C LEU A 445 -21.43 -16.15 -4.08
N THR A 446 -20.89 -17.36 -4.24
CA THR A 446 -19.48 -17.60 -3.91
C THR A 446 -18.57 -16.81 -4.87
N PRO A 447 -17.29 -16.60 -4.51
CA PRO A 447 -16.33 -15.95 -5.39
C PRO A 447 -16.24 -16.60 -6.78
N GLU A 448 -16.25 -17.93 -6.85
CA GLU A 448 -16.18 -18.67 -8.10
C GLU A 448 -17.43 -18.49 -8.97
N GLU A 449 -18.62 -18.49 -8.33
CA GLU A 449 -19.89 -18.23 -9.00
C GLU A 449 -19.94 -16.80 -9.55
N TYR A 450 -19.50 -15.83 -8.74
CA TYR A 450 -19.46 -14.41 -9.12
C TYR A 450 -18.53 -14.16 -10.31
N ASP A 451 -17.32 -14.76 -10.31
CA ASP A 451 -16.38 -14.64 -11.43
C ASP A 451 -16.93 -15.29 -12.70
N LYS A 452 -17.61 -16.43 -12.58
CA LYS A 452 -18.26 -17.10 -13.71
C LYS A 452 -19.36 -16.24 -14.32
N ASP A 453 -20.20 -15.62 -13.50
CA ASP A 453 -21.28 -14.74 -13.95
C ASP A 453 -20.72 -13.50 -14.66
N LEU A 454 -19.65 -12.90 -14.14
CA LEU A 454 -18.98 -11.77 -14.78
C LEU A 454 -18.37 -12.14 -16.15
N LEU A 455 -17.72 -13.30 -16.24
CA LEU A 455 -17.16 -13.77 -17.51
C LEU A 455 -18.25 -14.12 -18.53
N ALA A 456 -19.42 -14.56 -18.08
CA ALA A 456 -20.58 -14.84 -18.92
C ALA A 456 -21.30 -13.57 -19.40
N ALA A 457 -21.34 -12.52 -18.58
CA ALA A 457 -21.99 -11.25 -18.90
C ALA A 457 -21.26 -10.43 -19.97
N GLY A 458 -19.95 -10.65 -20.18
CA GLY A 458 -19.15 -9.87 -21.11
C GLY A 458 -18.93 -8.41 -20.67
N ASP A 459 -18.13 -7.66 -21.43
CA ASP A 459 -17.80 -6.27 -21.12
C ASP A 459 -18.93 -5.32 -21.59
N GLU A 460 -20.02 -5.21 -20.83
CA GLU A 460 -20.94 -4.05 -20.94
C GLU A 460 -20.30 -2.82 -20.29
N GLY A 461 -19.21 -2.35 -20.90
CA GLY A 461 -18.47 -1.18 -20.47
C GLY A 461 -19.31 0.10 -20.62
N LEU A 462 -19.72 0.68 -19.48
CA LEU A 462 -20.24 2.05 -19.38
C LEU A 462 -19.19 3.06 -19.89
N ARG A 463 -19.21 3.34 -21.20
CA ARG A 463 -18.55 4.47 -21.85
C ARG A 463 -19.39 5.73 -21.64
N LEU A 464 -19.14 6.46 -20.56
CA LEU A 464 -19.70 7.79 -20.38
C LEU A 464 -18.94 8.79 -21.27
N LYS A 465 -19.45 9.05 -22.49
CA LYS A 465 -19.06 10.22 -23.29
C LYS A 465 -19.74 11.45 -22.69
N SER A 466 -19.00 12.25 -21.93
CA SER A 466 -19.44 13.57 -21.46
C SER A 466 -18.58 14.65 -22.13
N ASN A 467 -19.22 15.60 -22.82
CA ASN A 467 -18.58 16.75 -23.47
C ASN A 467 -18.24 17.90 -22.50
N LYS A 468 -18.33 17.70 -21.18
CA LYS A 468 -17.85 18.67 -20.18
C LYS A 468 -16.95 17.96 -19.17
N VAL A 469 -15.65 18.17 -19.31
CA VAL A 469 -14.64 17.66 -18.39
C VAL A 469 -14.59 18.59 -17.17
N LYS A 470 -15.49 18.33 -16.21
CA LYS A 470 -15.39 18.88 -14.86
C LYS A 470 -15.35 17.71 -13.90
N VAL A 471 -14.17 17.45 -13.35
CA VAL A 471 -13.98 16.44 -12.32
C VAL A 471 -13.96 17.13 -10.97
N LEU A 472 -14.80 16.66 -10.05
CA LEU A 472 -14.80 17.12 -8.67
C LEU A 472 -14.12 16.08 -7.78
N GLY A 473 -13.34 16.54 -6.83
CA GLY A 473 -12.69 15.74 -5.81
C GLY A 473 -12.49 16.53 -4.53
N GLN A 474 -11.74 15.96 -3.61
CA GLN A 474 -11.41 16.55 -2.33
C GLN A 474 -9.97 17.06 -2.35
N LEU A 475 -9.76 18.28 -1.86
CA LEU A 475 -8.42 18.81 -1.63
C LEU A 475 -7.66 17.98 -0.59
N ALA A 476 -6.54 17.40 -0.99
CA ALA A 476 -5.63 16.68 -0.10
C ALA A 476 -4.37 17.49 0.26
N SER A 477 -3.88 18.30 -0.67
CA SER A 477 -2.69 19.13 -0.52
C SER A 477 -2.80 20.38 -1.38
N LEU A 478 -2.57 21.56 -0.80
CA LEU A 478 -2.43 22.81 -1.56
C LEU A 478 -1.11 22.86 -2.34
N GLY A 479 -0.09 22.17 -1.84
CA GLY A 479 1.27 22.26 -2.37
C GLY A 479 1.84 23.68 -2.39
N ASN A 480 2.89 23.87 -3.18
CA ASN A 480 3.65 25.13 -3.26
C ASN A 480 3.27 26.02 -4.45
N PHE A 481 2.30 25.62 -5.27
CA PHE A 481 2.01 26.25 -6.56
C PHE A 481 0.83 27.25 -6.50
N GLY A 482 0.43 27.68 -5.30
CA GLY A 482 -0.75 28.53 -5.10
C GLY A 482 -2.05 27.73 -5.21
N SER A 483 -3.19 28.42 -5.33
CA SER A 483 -4.52 27.78 -5.35
C SER A 483 -4.94 27.19 -6.71
N VAL A 484 -4.17 27.44 -7.76
CA VAL A 484 -4.47 27.02 -9.12
C VAL A 484 -3.18 26.54 -9.78
N VAL A 485 -3.22 25.34 -10.37
CA VAL A 485 -2.11 24.74 -11.11
C VAL A 485 -2.55 24.51 -12.54
N ILE A 486 -1.74 24.94 -13.51
CA ILE A 486 -1.95 24.68 -14.93
C ILE A 486 -0.72 23.92 -15.43
N ALA A 487 -0.96 22.76 -16.04
CA ALA A 487 0.06 21.94 -16.67
C ALA A 487 -0.61 20.86 -17.54
N GLU A 488 0.17 20.23 -18.38
CA GLU A 488 -0.27 19.09 -19.18
C GLU A 488 -0.62 17.89 -18.29
N SER A 489 -1.73 17.24 -18.58
CA SER A 489 -2.19 16.03 -17.91
C SER A 489 -1.44 14.78 -18.41
N LEU A 490 -1.14 13.87 -17.50
CA LEU A 490 -0.63 12.54 -17.80
C LEU A 490 -1.56 11.51 -17.18
N VAL A 491 -2.39 10.87 -17.99
CA VAL A 491 -3.38 9.88 -17.55
C VAL A 491 -2.78 8.49 -17.62
N VAL A 492 -2.52 7.90 -16.45
CA VAL A 492 -1.82 6.61 -16.31
C VAL A 492 -2.54 5.76 -15.27
N VAL A 493 -3.17 4.65 -15.68
CA VAL A 493 -3.92 3.76 -14.78
C VAL A 493 -3.00 2.92 -13.91
N ASP A 494 -1.98 2.32 -14.53
CA ASP A 494 -0.92 1.54 -13.88
C ASP A 494 0.44 2.15 -14.22
N PHE A 495 1.40 2.07 -13.30
CA PHE A 495 2.71 2.71 -13.48
C PHE A 495 3.40 2.23 -14.76
N ASP A 496 3.87 3.17 -15.58
CA ASP A 496 4.62 2.89 -16.80
C ASP A 496 6.00 3.55 -16.72
N PRO A 497 7.09 2.76 -16.60
CA PRO A 497 8.44 3.30 -16.50
C PRO A 497 8.93 4.01 -17.77
N ASN A 498 8.20 3.92 -18.88
CA ASN A 498 8.55 4.57 -20.14
C ASN A 498 7.89 5.94 -20.32
N LYS A 499 6.93 6.30 -19.45
CA LYS A 499 6.29 7.62 -19.49
C LYS A 499 7.16 8.68 -18.82
N ASP A 500 7.07 9.90 -19.34
CA ASP A 500 7.68 11.07 -18.71
C ASP A 500 6.67 11.76 -17.78
N TYR A 501 6.94 11.67 -16.48
CA TYR A 501 6.11 12.27 -15.43
C TYR A 501 6.50 13.73 -15.13
N THR A 502 7.60 14.19 -15.72
CA THR A 502 8.24 15.47 -15.37
C THR A 502 7.37 16.65 -15.79
N ASP A 503 7.15 17.56 -14.84
CA ASP A 503 6.38 18.79 -15.02
C ASP A 503 4.90 18.57 -15.42
N LYS A 504 4.35 17.35 -15.23
CA LYS A 504 2.95 17.00 -15.56
C LYS A 504 2.01 17.01 -14.35
N ILE A 505 0.70 17.11 -14.59
CA ILE A 505 -0.34 16.73 -13.63
C ILE A 505 -0.66 15.25 -13.84
N LEU A 506 -0.23 14.40 -12.91
CA LEU A 506 -0.52 12.97 -12.96
C LEU A 506 -2.00 12.73 -12.62
N VAL A 507 -2.73 12.09 -13.53
CA VAL A 507 -4.10 11.62 -13.33
C VAL A 507 -4.09 10.10 -13.29
N THR A 508 -4.42 9.50 -12.15
CA THR A 508 -4.40 8.05 -11.99
C THR A 508 -5.55 7.54 -11.13
N LYS A 509 -5.81 6.22 -11.17
CA LYS A 509 -6.82 5.62 -10.29
C LYS A 509 -6.36 5.71 -8.83
N GLN A 510 -5.12 5.31 -8.55
CA GLN A 510 -4.55 5.25 -7.20
C GLN A 510 -3.03 5.18 -7.27
N THR A 511 -2.36 5.44 -6.15
CA THR A 511 -0.90 5.29 -6.05
C THR A 511 -0.56 4.43 -4.84
N ASP A 512 0.47 3.59 -4.98
CA ASP A 512 1.12 2.91 -3.86
C ASP A 512 2.40 3.67 -3.45
N PRO A 513 3.10 3.25 -2.38
CA PRO A 513 4.30 3.94 -1.96
C PRO A 513 5.49 3.94 -2.90
N GLY A 514 5.55 3.02 -3.85
CA GLY A 514 6.55 2.97 -4.89
C GLY A 514 6.51 4.17 -5.84
N TRP A 515 5.36 4.83 -5.99
CA TRP A 515 5.23 6.01 -6.84
C TRP A 515 5.97 7.25 -6.28
N THR A 516 6.39 7.23 -5.00
CA THR A 516 7.16 8.33 -4.37
C THR A 516 8.41 8.74 -5.15
N ILE A 517 8.96 7.83 -5.96
CA ILE A 517 10.14 8.07 -6.78
C ILE A 517 9.92 9.11 -7.89
N ILE A 518 8.68 9.25 -8.38
CA ILE A 518 8.32 10.23 -9.40
C ILE A 518 7.64 11.48 -8.82
N PHE A 519 7.13 11.41 -7.60
CA PHE A 519 6.37 12.51 -6.99
C PHE A 519 7.11 13.85 -7.03
N PRO A 520 8.43 13.92 -6.72
CA PRO A 520 9.19 15.16 -6.83
C PRO A 520 9.21 15.83 -8.22
N SER A 521 8.84 15.10 -9.27
CA SER A 521 8.79 15.59 -10.66
C SER A 521 7.42 16.12 -11.09
N LEU A 522 6.38 15.93 -10.27
CA LEU A 522 5.00 16.28 -10.62
C LEU A 522 4.68 17.75 -10.35
N ARG A 523 3.87 18.36 -11.22
CA ARG A 523 3.21 19.66 -11.00
C ARG A 523 1.94 19.54 -10.17
N GLY A 524 1.26 18.40 -10.27
CA GLY A 524 0.06 18.11 -9.51
C GLY A 524 -0.31 16.63 -9.57
N LEU A 525 -1.20 16.23 -8.67
CA LEU A 525 -1.66 14.86 -8.54
C LEU A 525 -3.18 14.82 -8.44
N VAL A 526 -3.82 14.04 -9.30
CA VAL A 526 -5.26 13.78 -9.31
C VAL A 526 -5.46 12.28 -9.22
N VAL A 527 -6.12 11.84 -8.15
CA VAL A 527 -6.35 10.42 -7.86
C VAL A 527 -7.83 10.13 -7.70
N GLU A 528 -8.34 9.14 -8.42
CA GLU A 528 -9.76 8.74 -8.31
C GLU A 528 -10.08 8.09 -6.97
N ARG A 529 -9.11 7.35 -6.40
CA ARG A 529 -9.27 6.54 -5.20
C ARG A 529 -8.25 6.96 -4.13
N GLY A 530 -8.74 7.26 -2.92
CA GLY A 530 -7.91 7.50 -1.74
C GLY A 530 -8.54 8.50 -0.76
N GLY A 531 -8.35 8.29 0.55
CA GLY A 531 -8.80 9.22 1.58
C GLY A 531 -7.77 10.31 1.91
N ALA A 532 -8.14 11.31 2.71
CA ALA A 532 -7.23 12.40 3.11
C ALA A 532 -5.96 11.94 3.87
N LEU A 533 -6.00 10.71 4.41
CA LEU A 533 -4.90 10.02 5.10
C LEU A 533 -4.24 8.94 4.25
N SER A 534 -4.59 8.82 2.96
CA SER A 534 -3.92 7.92 2.04
C SER A 534 -2.45 8.30 1.90
N HIS A 535 -1.64 7.33 1.49
CA HIS A 535 -0.24 7.56 1.22
C HIS A 535 -0.03 8.67 0.18
N ALA A 536 -0.84 8.67 -0.89
CA ALA A 536 -0.85 9.72 -1.91
C ALA A 536 -0.97 11.12 -1.30
N ALA A 537 -1.94 11.30 -0.40
CA ALA A 537 -2.23 12.56 0.26
C ALA A 537 -1.12 12.99 1.23
N ILE A 538 -0.61 12.05 2.03
CA ILE A 538 0.46 12.29 3.00
C ILE A 538 1.75 12.71 2.28
N VAL A 539 2.16 11.95 1.27
CA VAL A 539 3.41 12.20 0.54
C VAL A 539 3.30 13.45 -0.35
N ALA A 540 2.15 13.71 -0.95
CA ALA A 540 1.92 14.96 -1.68
C ALA A 540 2.10 16.18 -0.76
N ARG A 541 1.62 16.13 0.48
CA ARG A 541 1.86 17.21 1.47
C ARG A 541 3.33 17.31 1.86
N GLU A 542 4.03 16.19 2.01
CA GLU A 542 5.46 16.19 2.36
C GLU A 542 6.34 16.81 1.26
N PHE A 543 6.03 16.54 -0.02
CA PHE A 543 6.73 17.13 -1.17
C PHE A 543 6.12 18.45 -1.64
N GLY A 544 5.12 19.01 -0.95
CA GLY A 544 4.47 20.24 -1.38
C GLY A 544 3.84 20.15 -2.78
N ILE A 545 3.36 18.97 -3.16
CA ILE A 545 2.68 18.70 -4.43
C ILE A 545 1.18 18.99 -4.24
N PRO A 546 0.57 19.80 -5.12
CA PRO A 546 -0.86 20.00 -5.19
C PRO A 546 -1.58 18.67 -5.46
N CYS A 547 -2.58 18.32 -4.64
CA CYS A 547 -3.22 17.01 -4.73
C CYS A 547 -4.74 17.09 -4.53
N ILE A 548 -5.48 16.52 -5.48
CA ILE A 548 -6.92 16.27 -5.40
C ILE A 548 -7.14 14.75 -5.39
N ILE A 549 -7.80 14.26 -4.35
CA ILE A 549 -8.17 12.84 -4.17
C ILE A 549 -9.68 12.66 -4.37
N ASN A 550 -10.14 11.41 -4.44
CA ASN A 550 -11.56 11.08 -4.67
C ASN A 550 -12.14 11.73 -5.94
N ALA A 551 -11.30 12.00 -6.94
CA ALA A 551 -11.67 12.56 -8.22
C ALA A 551 -12.30 11.48 -9.12
N THR A 552 -13.49 11.00 -8.75
CA THR A 552 -14.09 9.80 -9.35
C THR A 552 -14.29 9.98 -10.86
N GLY A 553 -13.79 9.03 -11.65
CA GLY A 553 -13.87 9.06 -13.12
C GLY A 553 -12.83 9.96 -13.80
N ALA A 554 -11.88 10.56 -13.06
CA ALA A 554 -10.84 11.42 -13.62
C ALA A 554 -10.08 10.78 -14.80
N THR A 555 -9.71 9.50 -14.69
CA THR A 555 -8.96 8.78 -15.72
C THR A 555 -9.74 8.52 -17.00
N LYS A 556 -11.08 8.60 -16.94
CA LYS A 556 -11.97 8.45 -18.10
C LYS A 556 -12.37 9.79 -18.70
N LEU A 557 -12.51 10.82 -17.86
CA LEU A 557 -13.02 12.13 -18.25
C LEU A 557 -11.92 13.09 -18.71
N ILE A 558 -10.73 13.03 -18.11
CA ILE A 558 -9.61 13.90 -18.46
C ILE A 558 -8.87 13.30 -19.66
N PRO A 559 -8.74 14.01 -20.79
CA PRO A 559 -7.91 13.57 -21.91
C PRO A 559 -6.43 13.54 -21.50
N ASN A 560 -5.67 12.59 -22.04
CA ASN A 560 -4.22 12.54 -21.83
C ASN A 560 -3.52 13.66 -22.63
N GLU A 561 -2.33 14.07 -22.19
CA GLU A 561 -1.43 15.01 -22.89
C GLU A 561 -2.11 16.35 -23.24
N THR A 562 -3.07 16.76 -22.41
CA THR A 562 -3.86 17.98 -22.59
C THR A 562 -3.64 18.94 -21.43
N GLU A 563 -3.56 20.24 -21.70
CA GLU A 563 -3.44 21.24 -20.65
C GLU A 563 -4.72 21.32 -19.80
N ILE A 564 -4.57 21.13 -18.49
CA ILE A 564 -5.67 21.16 -17.54
C ILE A 564 -5.40 22.18 -16.44
N LYS A 565 -6.49 22.70 -15.89
CA LYS A 565 -6.50 23.60 -14.75
C LYS A 565 -7.00 22.86 -13.52
N MET A 566 -6.16 22.77 -12.50
CA MET A 566 -6.50 22.23 -11.19
C MET A 566 -6.78 23.36 -10.21
N ASN A 567 -8.05 23.57 -9.86
CA ASN A 567 -8.48 24.54 -8.85
C ASN A 567 -8.60 23.87 -7.49
N LEU A 568 -7.62 24.11 -6.63
CA LEU A 568 -7.48 23.48 -5.33
C LEU A 568 -8.49 23.99 -4.30
N LYS A 569 -8.95 25.25 -4.40
CA LYS A 569 -9.99 25.80 -3.51
C LYS A 569 -11.34 25.13 -3.73
N GLN A 570 -11.66 24.82 -4.98
CA GLN A 570 -12.93 24.20 -5.35
C GLN A 570 -12.85 22.66 -5.39
N GLY A 571 -11.64 22.09 -5.26
CA GLY A 571 -11.43 20.65 -5.48
C GLY A 571 -11.82 20.23 -6.90
N ALA A 572 -11.59 21.08 -7.90
CA ALA A 572 -12.06 20.87 -9.27
C ALA A 572 -10.93 20.80 -10.28
N VAL A 573 -11.07 19.92 -11.27
CA VAL A 573 -10.19 19.83 -12.44
C VAL A 573 -11.03 20.10 -13.69
N THR A 574 -10.56 21.03 -14.52
CA THR A 574 -11.20 21.39 -15.79
C THR A 574 -10.16 21.43 -16.91
N LEU A 575 -10.60 21.32 -18.16
CA LEU A 575 -9.74 21.68 -19.30
C LEU A 575 -9.31 23.15 -19.18
N ASN A 576 -8.08 23.45 -19.58
CA ASN A 576 -7.65 24.83 -19.77
C ASN A 576 -8.07 25.23 -21.19
N GLY A 577 -9.03 26.14 -21.30
CA GLY A 577 -9.59 26.64 -22.55
C GLY A 577 -9.41 28.14 -22.67
#